data_AF-A0A933SC87-F1
#
_entry.id   AF-A0A933SC87-F1
#
_cell.length_a   1.000
_cell.length_b   1.000
_cell.length_c   1.000
_cell.angle_alpha   90.00
_cell.angle_beta   90.00
_cell.angle_gamma   90.00
#
_symmetry.space_group_name_H-M   'P 1'
#
loop_
_entity.id
_entity.type
_entity.pdbx_description
1 polymer ?
#
loop_
_entity_poly.entity_id
_entity_poly.type
_entity_poly.pdbx_seq_one_letter_code
_entity_poly.pdbx_strand_id
1 'polypeptide(L)'
;MKTPFPTLPALLASTLLTLSPGAIPAAGADAREGSPAAADSARTIPAPAVPALPAEPPPAPLLLDPLDLGFGTSVVFPRIPTTRDLSDLAYYPAVQHVVIQLERWPEGWEGIRPMQDYPLPEGADLIVIVPGYPPSRQAAEAWNYLRRPLRIVMLVEGPPTDRGTILELNAIRGLERVIADMANPSRSGFERLQRPLSFRVRKR
;
A
#
# COMPACT_ATOMS: atom_id res chain seq x y z
N MET A 1 -12.53 51.84 -9.18
CA MET A 1 -11.18 52.21 -9.66
C MET A 1 -10.75 51.18 -10.71
N LYS A 2 -10.44 51.67 -11.91
CA LYS A 2 -9.99 50.96 -13.11
C LYS A 2 -8.49 51.29 -13.24
N THR A 3 -7.62 50.30 -13.43
CA THR A 3 -6.63 50.18 -14.52
C THR A 3 -5.59 49.07 -14.24
N PRO A 4 -4.97 48.51 -15.32
CA PRO A 4 -4.49 47.12 -15.41
C PRO A 4 -2.99 47.00 -15.77
N PHE A 5 -2.57 45.77 -16.14
CA PHE A 5 -1.36 45.34 -16.89
C PHE A 5 -0.07 45.04 -16.09
N PRO A 6 0.90 44.23 -16.63
CA PRO A 6 0.96 43.63 -17.98
C PRO A 6 1.26 42.12 -18.09
N THR A 7 0.87 41.61 -19.25
CA THR A 7 1.36 40.42 -19.99
C THR A 7 2.84 40.58 -20.38
N LEU A 8 3.61 39.50 -20.55
CA LEU A 8 4.51 39.29 -21.71
C LEU A 8 4.95 37.80 -21.82
N PRO A 9 5.36 37.34 -23.02
CA PRO A 9 5.51 35.94 -23.45
C PRO A 9 6.99 35.52 -23.67
N ALA A 10 7.24 34.23 -23.92
CA ALA A 10 8.20 33.70 -24.91
C ALA A 10 8.19 32.15 -24.83
N LEU A 11 7.79 31.39 -25.84
CA LEU A 11 8.44 31.07 -27.13
C LEU A 11 9.75 30.27 -27.02
N LEU A 12 9.79 29.23 -27.86
CA LEU A 12 10.90 28.44 -28.41
C LEU A 12 11.02 27.04 -27.80
N ALA A 13 10.67 25.94 -28.48
CA ALA A 13 10.93 25.48 -29.85
C ALA A 13 11.84 24.25 -29.78
N SER A 14 11.61 23.38 -30.75
CA SER A 14 12.58 22.49 -31.38
C SER A 14 12.84 21.12 -30.73
N THR A 15 13.04 20.02 -31.45
CA THR A 15 12.97 19.68 -32.89
C THR A 15 13.45 18.21 -32.99
N LEU A 16 12.70 17.37 -33.72
CA LEU A 16 13.11 16.21 -34.55
C LEU A 16 13.76 14.91 -34.01
N LEU A 17 13.29 13.83 -34.66
CA LEU A 17 13.99 12.62 -35.17
C LEU A 17 14.48 11.61 -34.10
N THR A 18 14.35 10.28 -34.25
CA THR A 18 14.55 9.44 -35.44
C THR A 18 13.74 8.13 -35.40
N LEU A 19 13.28 7.69 -36.59
CA LEU A 19 12.94 6.32 -36.94
C LEU A 19 14.12 5.36 -36.69
N SER A 20 13.84 4.09 -36.35
CA SER A 20 14.29 2.97 -37.20
C SER A 20 13.54 1.66 -36.92
N PRO A 21 13.16 0.90 -37.98
CA PRO A 21 12.50 -0.40 -37.92
C PRO A 21 13.51 -1.56 -37.90
N GLY A 22 13.08 -2.74 -37.44
CA GLY A 22 13.92 -3.94 -37.46
C GLY A 22 13.10 -5.21 -37.34
N ALA A 23 12.44 -5.59 -38.43
CA ALA A 23 11.92 -6.94 -38.66
C ALA A 23 13.04 -7.85 -39.15
N ILE A 24 13.10 -9.09 -38.64
CA ILE A 24 13.81 -10.21 -39.28
C ILE A 24 12.90 -11.46 -39.17
N PRO A 25 12.54 -12.11 -40.30
CA PRO A 25 11.86 -13.40 -40.34
C PRO A 25 12.81 -14.55 -40.70
N ALA A 26 12.48 -15.79 -40.28
CA ALA A 26 12.82 -17.08 -40.92
C ALA A 26 12.12 -18.19 -40.08
N ALA A 27 11.17 -19.00 -40.55
CA ALA A 27 11.14 -19.98 -41.65
C ALA A 27 12.12 -21.15 -41.46
N GLY A 28 11.58 -22.37 -41.30
CA GLY A 28 12.36 -23.61 -41.41
C GLY A 28 11.74 -24.80 -40.69
N ALA A 29 11.03 -25.63 -41.45
CA ALA A 29 10.44 -26.89 -41.04
C ALA A 29 11.42 -28.08 -41.08
N ASP A 30 10.95 -29.19 -40.52
CA ASP A 30 11.27 -30.59 -40.80
C ASP A 30 12.43 -31.32 -40.10
N ALA A 31 11.97 -32.22 -39.21
CA ALA A 31 12.23 -33.67 -39.19
C ALA A 31 13.67 -34.18 -39.08
N ARG A 32 13.97 -34.78 -37.93
CA ARG A 32 14.68 -36.07 -37.88
C ARG A 32 14.13 -36.98 -36.78
N GLU A 33 13.68 -38.13 -37.23
CA GLU A 33 13.24 -39.32 -36.50
C GLU A 33 14.47 -40.17 -36.13
N GLY A 34 14.46 -40.82 -34.95
CA GLY A 34 15.55 -41.70 -34.52
C GLY A 34 15.54 -42.06 -33.02
N SER A 35 14.69 -43.03 -32.66
CA SER A 35 14.62 -43.78 -31.38
C SER A 35 15.88 -44.65 -31.12
N PRO A 36 16.06 -45.44 -30.02
CA PRO A 36 15.36 -45.52 -28.71
C PRO A 36 16.34 -45.57 -27.49
N ALA A 37 15.77 -45.81 -26.30
CA ALA A 37 16.34 -46.54 -25.16
C ALA A 37 16.85 -45.72 -23.95
N ALA A 38 15.97 -45.59 -22.95
CA ALA A 38 16.18 -45.99 -21.55
C ALA A 38 15.24 -45.17 -20.65
N ALA A 39 13.95 -45.53 -20.63
CA ALA A 39 13.03 -45.04 -19.62
C ALA A 39 13.29 -45.83 -18.32
N ASP A 40 14.28 -45.37 -17.57
CA ASP A 40 14.44 -45.76 -16.17
C ASP A 40 13.25 -45.17 -15.41
N SER A 41 12.35 -46.04 -14.98
CA SER A 41 11.18 -45.69 -14.19
C SER A 41 11.62 -45.31 -12.78
N ALA A 42 12.16 -44.09 -12.65
CA ALA A 42 12.34 -43.46 -11.36
C ALA A 42 10.95 -43.18 -10.78
N ARG A 43 10.57 -44.01 -9.79
CA ARG A 43 9.41 -43.86 -8.92
C ARG A 43 9.26 -42.39 -8.50
N THR A 44 8.31 -41.70 -9.10
CA THR A 44 7.84 -40.40 -8.59
C THR A 44 7.10 -40.71 -7.29
N ILE A 45 7.78 -40.50 -6.17
CA ILE A 45 7.13 -40.40 -4.86
C ILE A 45 6.25 -39.16 -4.95
N PRO A 46 4.91 -39.25 -4.78
CA PRO A 46 4.09 -38.05 -4.72
C PRO A 46 4.55 -37.25 -3.49
N ALA A 47 5.17 -36.09 -3.74
CA ALA A 47 5.44 -35.13 -2.69
C ALA A 47 4.10 -34.77 -2.03
N PRO A 48 4.01 -34.76 -0.69
CA PRO A 48 2.79 -34.32 -0.03
C PRO A 48 2.51 -32.89 -0.50
N ALA A 49 1.32 -32.68 -1.07
CA ALA A 49 0.84 -31.35 -1.38
C ALA A 49 0.84 -30.56 -0.07
N VAL A 50 1.83 -29.69 0.09
CA VAL A 50 1.86 -28.71 1.18
C VAL A 50 0.63 -27.84 0.95
N PRO A 51 -0.38 -27.85 1.83
CA PRO A 51 -1.48 -26.91 1.69
C PRO A 51 -0.85 -25.51 1.74
N ALA A 52 -1.07 -24.74 0.68
CA ALA A 52 -0.64 -23.36 0.62
C ALA A 52 -1.27 -22.64 1.82
N LEU A 53 -0.45 -22.35 2.83
CA LEU A 53 -0.84 -21.52 3.95
C LEU A 53 -1.40 -20.23 3.35
N PRO A 54 -2.60 -19.77 3.76
CA PRO A 54 -3.07 -18.45 3.39
C PRO A 54 -1.96 -17.47 3.78
N ALA A 55 -1.50 -16.69 2.80
CA ALA A 55 -0.41 -15.74 3.01
C ALA A 55 -0.83 -14.75 4.10
N GLU A 56 -0.39 -15.01 5.33
CA GLU A 56 -0.69 -14.18 6.48
C GLU A 56 -0.12 -12.78 6.18
N PRO A 57 -0.92 -11.71 6.34
CA PRO A 57 -0.42 -10.37 6.10
C PRO A 57 0.80 -10.15 7.00
N PRO A 58 1.90 -9.61 6.45
CA PRO A 58 3.14 -9.48 7.20
C PRO A 58 2.90 -8.66 8.48
N PRO A 59 3.61 -8.98 9.58
CA PRO A 59 3.45 -8.25 10.82
C PRO A 59 3.81 -6.77 10.62
N ALA A 60 3.02 -5.85 11.22
CA ALA A 60 3.15 -4.40 11.16
C ALA A 60 4.58 -3.82 11.12
N PRO A 61 5.55 -4.26 11.96
CA PRO A 61 6.90 -3.71 11.93
C PRO A 61 7.66 -3.99 10.62
N LEU A 62 7.23 -4.95 9.81
CA LEU A 62 7.82 -5.23 8.50
C LEU A 62 7.26 -4.33 7.38
N LEU A 63 6.10 -3.68 7.62
CA LEU A 63 5.45 -2.79 6.66
C LEU A 63 5.91 -1.33 6.81
N LEU A 64 6.40 -0.98 8.00
CA LEU A 64 6.97 0.32 8.29
C LEU A 64 8.49 0.24 8.14
N ASP A 65 9.10 1.26 7.53
CA ASP A 65 10.54 1.40 7.56
C ASP A 65 10.97 1.66 9.02
N PRO A 66 12.06 1.07 9.54
CA PRO A 66 12.63 1.48 10.82
C PRO A 66 12.81 3.00 10.99
N LEU A 67 13.01 3.73 9.89
CA LEU A 67 13.04 5.20 9.90
C LEU A 67 11.68 5.85 10.17
N ASP A 68 10.58 5.19 9.85
CA ASP A 68 9.22 5.71 10.05
C ASP A 68 8.81 5.71 11.51
N LEU A 69 9.30 4.74 12.27
CA LEU A 69 9.07 4.59 13.70
C LEU A 69 10.12 5.34 14.55
N GLY A 70 11.19 5.86 13.96
CA GLY A 70 12.21 6.58 14.72
C GLY A 70 12.74 5.82 15.94
N PHE A 71 12.99 6.54 17.03
CA PHE A 71 13.44 5.97 18.31
C PHE A 71 12.33 6.03 19.33
N GLY A 72 11.92 4.91 19.91
CA GLY A 72 10.97 4.89 21.02
C GLY A 72 10.27 3.55 21.19
N THR A 73 9.44 3.44 22.23
CA THR A 73 8.62 2.24 22.45
C THR A 73 7.40 2.28 21.52
N SER A 74 7.26 1.25 20.71
CA SER A 74 6.11 1.05 19.83
C SER A 74 5.18 -0.02 20.39
N VAL A 75 3.90 0.29 20.53
CA VAL A 75 2.85 -0.68 20.92
C VAL A 75 2.00 -1.00 19.69
N VAL A 76 1.84 -2.28 19.39
CA VAL A 76 1.11 -2.75 18.22
C VAL A 76 -0.22 -3.38 18.63
N PHE A 77 -1.31 -2.90 18.05
CA PHE A 77 -2.65 -3.46 18.20
C PHE A 77 -3.11 -4.10 16.88
N PRO A 78 -3.57 -5.37 16.86
CA PRO A 78 -4.09 -6.02 15.66
C PRO A 78 -5.57 -5.67 15.36
N ARG A 79 -6.15 -4.76 16.14
CA ARG A 79 -7.53 -4.28 16.00
C ARG A 79 -7.63 -2.86 16.53
N ILE A 80 -8.76 -2.20 16.29
CA ILE A 80 -9.05 -0.93 16.94
C ILE A 80 -9.05 -1.14 18.46
N PRO A 81 -8.19 -0.42 19.20
CA PRO A 81 -8.09 -0.58 20.64
C PRO A 81 -9.36 -0.05 21.32
N THR A 82 -9.78 -0.73 22.37
CA THR A 82 -10.83 -0.24 23.26
C THR A 82 -10.29 0.86 24.15
N THR A 83 -11.18 1.60 24.82
CA THR A 83 -10.79 2.57 25.85
C THR A 83 -9.92 1.95 26.94
N ARG A 84 -10.14 0.67 27.28
CA ARG A 84 -9.31 -0.06 28.26
C ARG A 84 -7.90 -0.32 27.72
N ASP A 85 -7.80 -0.80 26.49
CA ASP A 85 -6.52 -1.05 25.84
C ASP A 85 -5.67 0.24 25.78
N LEU A 86 -6.32 1.37 25.50
CA LEU A 86 -5.66 2.67 25.48
C LEU A 86 -5.31 3.18 26.89
N SER A 87 -6.12 2.88 27.90
CA SER A 87 -5.77 3.22 29.29
C SER A 87 -4.58 2.43 29.81
N ASP A 88 -4.41 1.21 29.34
CA ASP A 88 -3.27 0.38 29.73
C ASP A 88 -1.96 0.96 29.21
N LEU A 89 -1.97 1.76 28.14
CA LEU A 89 -0.79 2.47 27.62
C LEU A 89 -0.15 3.42 28.64
N ALA A 90 -0.91 3.95 29.59
CA ALA A 90 -0.39 4.82 30.64
C ALA A 90 0.62 4.11 31.57
N TYR A 91 0.59 2.77 31.64
CA TYR A 91 1.53 1.99 32.45
C TYR A 91 2.82 1.63 31.71
N TYR A 92 2.89 1.90 30.41
CA TYR A 92 4.09 1.65 29.62
C TYR A 92 4.96 2.91 29.56
N PRO A 93 6.21 2.87 30.05
CA PRO A 93 7.07 4.03 29.98
C PRO A 93 7.49 4.31 28.53
N ALA A 94 7.51 5.60 28.18
CA ALA A 94 8.05 6.12 26.93
C ALA A 94 7.43 5.54 25.64
N VAL A 95 6.10 5.31 25.64
CA VAL A 95 5.36 5.00 24.40
C VAL A 95 5.41 6.21 23.48
N GLN A 96 6.04 6.03 22.32
CA GLN A 96 6.12 7.06 21.28
C GLN A 96 5.29 6.71 20.05
N HIS A 97 5.02 5.43 19.80
CA HIS A 97 4.24 5.01 18.64
C HIS A 97 3.15 4.02 19.06
N VAL A 98 1.93 4.31 18.65
CA VAL A 98 0.80 3.40 18.75
C VAL A 98 0.44 2.96 17.34
N VAL A 99 0.81 1.73 17.01
CA VAL A 99 0.60 1.14 15.69
C VAL A 99 -0.65 0.28 15.74
N ILE A 100 -1.61 0.56 14.88
CA ILE A 100 -2.84 -0.21 14.76
C ILE A 100 -2.84 -0.89 13.40
N GLN A 101 -2.68 -2.19 13.37
CA GLN A 101 -2.82 -3.00 12.17
C GLN A 101 -4.23 -3.54 12.10
N LEU A 102 -5.00 -3.09 11.12
CA LEU A 102 -6.36 -3.53 10.93
C LEU A 102 -6.41 -4.70 9.94
N GLU A 103 -7.28 -5.67 10.20
CA GLU A 103 -7.59 -6.73 9.23
C GLU A 103 -8.51 -6.23 8.12
N ARG A 104 -9.30 -5.19 8.39
CA ARG A 104 -10.25 -4.57 7.46
C ARG A 104 -10.49 -3.11 7.82
N TRP A 105 -10.98 -2.36 6.84
CA TRP A 105 -11.42 -0.98 7.07
C TRP A 105 -12.60 -0.93 8.06
N PRO A 106 -12.64 0.07 8.94
CA PRO A 106 -13.84 0.39 9.69
C PRO A 106 -14.93 0.88 8.73
N GLU A 107 -16.17 0.48 8.96
CA GLU A 107 -17.31 0.86 8.10
C GLU A 107 -17.66 2.35 8.20
N GLY A 108 -17.29 3.01 9.30
CA GLY A 108 -17.53 4.43 9.52
C GLY A 108 -17.00 4.94 10.86
N TRP A 109 -17.47 6.13 11.24
CA TRP A 109 -17.02 6.87 12.43
C TRP A 109 -17.11 6.07 13.74
N GLU A 110 -18.22 5.35 13.95
CA GLU A 110 -18.44 4.61 15.20
C GLU A 110 -17.36 3.56 15.48
N GLY A 111 -16.78 2.97 14.42
CA GLY A 111 -15.69 2.01 14.56
C GLY A 111 -14.41 2.63 15.11
N ILE A 112 -14.14 3.89 14.78
CA ILE A 112 -12.90 4.59 15.16
C ILE A 112 -13.06 5.54 16.34
N ARG A 113 -14.30 5.78 16.80
CA ARG A 113 -14.63 6.68 17.90
C ARG A 113 -13.82 6.45 19.19
N PRO A 114 -13.52 5.20 19.64
CA PRO A 114 -12.70 4.99 20.83
C PRO A 114 -11.33 5.67 20.78
N MET A 115 -10.76 5.77 19.57
CA MET A 115 -9.49 6.46 19.35
C MET A 115 -9.62 7.98 19.44
N GLN A 116 -10.80 8.57 19.32
CA GLN A 116 -11.01 10.00 19.56
C GLN A 116 -11.24 10.27 21.05
N ASP A 117 -12.05 9.43 21.69
CA ASP A 117 -12.54 9.63 23.06
C ASP A 117 -11.43 9.48 24.10
N TYR A 118 -10.43 8.64 23.84
CA TYR A 118 -9.29 8.46 24.75
C TYR A 118 -8.01 9.12 24.21
N PRO A 119 -7.34 9.98 25.00
CA PRO A 119 -6.07 10.59 24.59
C PRO A 119 -4.96 9.54 24.56
N LEU A 120 -4.10 9.58 23.55
CA LEU A 120 -2.86 8.80 23.58
C LEU A 120 -1.89 9.38 24.61
N PRO A 121 -0.88 8.60 25.06
CA PRO A 121 0.23 9.14 25.83
C PRO A 121 0.82 10.39 25.19
N GLU A 122 1.29 11.33 26.01
CA GLU A 122 1.77 12.62 25.52
C GLU A 122 2.93 12.44 24.52
N GLY A 123 2.80 13.08 23.36
CA GLY A 123 3.80 12.99 22.28
C GLY A 123 3.77 11.67 21.50
N ALA A 124 2.85 10.75 21.77
CA ALA A 124 2.73 9.51 21.02
C ALA A 124 2.03 9.72 19.66
N ASP A 125 2.62 9.17 18.61
CA ASP A 125 2.06 9.16 17.26
C ASP A 125 1.10 7.98 17.06
N LEU A 126 -0.01 8.25 16.37
CA LEU A 126 -0.95 7.23 15.93
C LEU A 126 -0.64 6.80 14.49
N ILE A 127 -0.22 5.56 14.31
CA ILE A 127 0.05 4.96 13.00
C ILE A 127 -0.99 3.87 12.76
N VAL A 128 -1.71 3.93 11.65
CA VAL A 128 -2.74 2.95 11.28
C VAL A 128 -2.36 2.30 9.97
N ILE A 129 -2.27 0.98 9.98
CA ILE A 129 -2.03 0.17 8.80
C ILE A 129 -3.36 -0.45 8.40
N VAL A 130 -3.85 -0.11 7.20
CA VAL A 130 -5.12 -0.59 6.65
C VAL A 130 -4.90 -1.41 5.37
N PRO A 131 -5.58 -2.55 5.22
CA PRO A 131 -5.48 -3.38 4.03
C PRO A 131 -6.54 -2.98 3.00
N GLY A 132 -6.16 -3.01 1.73
CA GLY A 132 -7.03 -2.72 0.60
C GLY A 132 -7.47 -1.26 0.52
N TYR A 133 -8.35 -1.01 -0.45
CA TYR A 133 -9.01 0.27 -0.66
C TYR A 133 -10.19 0.46 0.31
N PRO A 134 -10.55 1.71 0.66
CA PRO A 134 -11.71 1.97 1.49
C PRO A 134 -12.97 1.38 0.86
N PRO A 135 -13.82 0.67 1.64
CA PRO A 135 -15.02 0.01 1.12
C PRO A 135 -16.12 1.01 0.75
N SER A 136 -16.06 2.22 1.29
CA SER A 136 -17.00 3.31 1.02
C SER A 136 -16.33 4.66 1.26
N ARG A 137 -16.90 5.71 0.67
CA ARG A 137 -16.48 7.09 0.97
C ARG A 137 -16.58 7.42 2.46
N GLN A 138 -17.61 6.93 3.14
CA GLN A 138 -17.79 7.15 4.57
C GLN A 138 -16.63 6.56 5.39
N ALA A 139 -16.15 5.37 5.01
CA ALA A 139 -14.98 4.76 5.64
C ALA A 139 -13.71 5.59 5.43
N ALA A 140 -13.53 6.18 4.24
CA ALA A 140 -12.41 7.08 3.95
C ALA A 140 -12.50 8.39 4.75
N GLU A 141 -13.67 9.01 4.79
CA GLU A 141 -13.91 10.29 5.47
C GLU A 141 -13.88 10.18 7.00
N ALA A 142 -14.22 9.02 7.56
CA ALA A 142 -14.22 8.79 9.00
C ALA A 142 -12.91 9.24 9.67
N TRP A 143 -11.77 8.93 9.05
CA TRP A 143 -10.44 9.26 9.56
C TRP A 143 -10.17 10.77 9.64
N ASN A 144 -10.84 11.58 8.83
CA ASN A 144 -10.66 13.02 8.80
C ASN A 144 -11.24 13.72 10.03
N TYR A 145 -12.16 13.06 10.75
CA TYR A 145 -12.76 13.59 11.99
C TYR A 145 -11.84 13.44 13.21
N LEU A 146 -10.78 12.62 13.12
CA LEU A 146 -9.81 12.48 14.20
C LEU A 146 -9.01 13.77 14.38
N ARG A 147 -9.11 14.35 15.58
CA ARG A 147 -8.46 15.63 15.94
C ARG A 147 -7.06 15.42 16.52
N ARG A 148 -6.27 14.54 15.92
CA ARG A 148 -4.91 14.21 16.38
C ARG A 148 -3.95 13.93 15.23
N PRO A 149 -2.63 13.96 15.46
CA PRO A 149 -1.65 13.47 14.49
C PRO A 149 -1.96 12.02 14.14
N LEU A 150 -2.17 11.75 12.85
CA LEU A 150 -2.57 10.46 12.33
C LEU A 150 -1.76 10.17 11.08
N ARG A 151 -1.18 8.98 11.04
CA ARG A 151 -0.40 8.46 9.93
C ARG A 151 -1.04 7.17 9.44
N ILE A 152 -1.67 7.20 8.27
CA ILE A 152 -2.30 6.02 7.66
C ILE A 152 -1.36 5.49 6.59
N VAL A 153 -1.07 4.20 6.69
CA VAL A 153 -0.33 3.41 5.71
C VAL A 153 -1.29 2.39 5.11
N MET A 154 -1.50 2.45 3.80
CA MET A 154 -2.42 1.56 3.12
C MET A 154 -1.67 0.47 2.38
N LEU A 155 -2.07 -0.79 2.53
CA LEU A 155 -1.50 -1.93 1.81
C LEU A 155 -2.49 -2.42 0.74
N VAL A 156 -2.16 -2.27 -0.53
CA VAL A 156 -3.04 -2.65 -1.66
C VAL A 156 -2.41 -3.74 -2.52
N GLU A 157 -3.20 -4.66 -3.05
CA GLU A 157 -2.67 -5.76 -3.90
C GLU A 157 -2.53 -5.37 -5.39
N GLY A 158 -2.97 -4.17 -5.78
CA GLY A 158 -3.00 -3.74 -7.16
C GLY A 158 -3.54 -2.33 -7.34
N PRO A 159 -3.57 -1.80 -8.58
CA PRO A 159 -4.10 -0.47 -8.86
C PRO A 159 -5.59 -0.35 -8.53
N PRO A 160 -6.07 0.87 -8.22
CA PRO A 160 -7.48 1.09 -7.96
C PRO A 160 -8.29 0.81 -9.22
N THR A 161 -9.47 0.22 -9.04
CA THR A 161 -10.36 -0.15 -10.16
C THR A 161 -10.93 1.08 -10.87
N ASP A 162 -11.11 2.18 -10.14
CA ASP A 162 -11.73 3.40 -10.63
C ASP A 162 -10.97 4.66 -10.19
N ARG A 163 -11.18 5.75 -10.95
CA ARG A 163 -10.57 7.06 -10.65
C ARG A 163 -11.17 7.72 -9.41
N GLY A 164 -12.41 7.38 -9.05
CA GLY A 164 -13.09 7.91 -7.87
C GLY A 164 -12.34 7.53 -6.59
N THR A 165 -11.91 6.28 -6.49
CA THR A 165 -11.06 5.78 -5.39
C THR A 165 -9.81 6.65 -5.20
N ILE A 166 -9.11 7.04 -6.27
CA ILE A 166 -7.92 7.93 -6.15
C ILE A 166 -8.27 9.30 -5.56
N LEU A 167 -9.41 9.86 -5.95
CA LEU A 167 -9.87 11.15 -5.40
C LEU A 167 -10.19 11.01 -3.92
N GLU A 168 -10.82 9.92 -3.52
CA GLU A 168 -11.15 9.62 -2.12
C GLU A 168 -9.87 9.42 -1.29
N LEU A 169 -8.88 8.69 -1.80
CA LEU A 169 -7.57 8.53 -1.15
C LEU A 169 -6.85 9.86 -0.94
N ASN A 170 -6.85 10.73 -1.96
CA ASN A 170 -6.23 12.06 -1.84
C ASN A 170 -6.95 12.95 -0.81
N ALA A 171 -8.25 12.73 -0.58
CA ALA A 171 -9.04 13.47 0.40
C ALA A 171 -8.80 13.02 1.85
N ILE A 172 -8.15 11.88 2.08
CA ILE A 172 -7.79 11.41 3.43
C ILE A 172 -6.64 12.27 3.96
N ARG A 173 -6.87 13.00 5.05
CA ARG A 173 -5.93 13.93 5.69
C ARG A 173 -4.69 13.23 6.24
N GLY A 174 -4.90 12.06 6.86
CA GLY A 174 -3.83 11.28 7.49
C GLY A 174 -3.16 10.27 6.57
N LEU A 175 -3.55 10.17 5.28
CA LEU A 175 -2.93 9.21 4.37
C LEU A 175 -1.50 9.62 4.07
N GLU A 176 -0.56 8.88 4.62
CA GLU A 176 0.86 9.15 4.48
C GLU A 176 1.42 8.45 3.25
N ARG A 177 1.09 7.16 3.07
CA ARG A 177 1.61 6.39 1.93
C ARG A 177 0.69 5.23 1.54
N VAL A 178 0.81 4.83 0.30
CA VAL A 178 0.21 3.61 -0.24
C VAL A 178 1.34 2.65 -0.61
N ILE A 179 1.26 1.42 -0.11
CA ILE A 179 2.18 0.32 -0.41
C ILE A 179 1.43 -0.65 -1.31
N ALA A 180 1.84 -0.74 -2.57
CA ALA A 180 1.29 -1.69 -3.52
C ALA A 180 2.11 -2.99 -3.49
N ASP A 181 1.54 -4.06 -2.95
CA ASP A 181 2.11 -5.41 -2.94
C ASP A 181 1.67 -6.18 -4.18
N MET A 182 2.52 -6.15 -5.21
CA MET A 182 2.20 -6.64 -6.55
C MET A 182 3.28 -7.61 -7.04
N ALA A 183 2.88 -8.62 -7.80
CA ALA A 183 3.83 -9.50 -8.48
C ALA A 183 4.66 -8.75 -9.54
N ASN A 184 4.00 -7.84 -10.28
CA ASN A 184 4.62 -6.99 -11.30
C ASN A 184 4.33 -5.51 -10.94
N PRO A 185 5.24 -4.83 -10.23
CA PRO A 185 5.00 -3.46 -9.77
C PRO A 185 4.90 -2.51 -10.97
N SER A 186 3.80 -1.76 -11.04
CA SER A 186 3.55 -0.77 -12.08
C SER A 186 2.90 0.46 -11.48
N ARG A 187 3.29 1.64 -11.97
CA ARG A 187 2.65 2.91 -11.60
C ARG A 187 1.33 3.15 -12.35
N SER A 188 1.01 2.29 -13.32
CA SER A 188 -0.23 2.36 -14.08
C SER A 188 -1.44 2.27 -13.15
N GLY A 189 -2.35 3.25 -13.22
CA GLY A 189 -3.51 3.37 -12.34
C GLY A 189 -3.27 4.17 -11.05
N PHE A 190 -2.02 4.50 -10.71
CA PHE A 190 -1.66 5.34 -9.54
C PHE A 190 -1.16 6.73 -9.93
N GLU A 191 -1.21 7.12 -11.21
CA GLU A 191 -0.56 8.33 -11.72
C GLU A 191 -1.12 9.61 -11.10
N ARG A 192 -2.37 9.57 -10.63
CA ARG A 192 -3.07 10.70 -10.00
C ARG A 192 -3.03 10.67 -8.47
N LEU A 193 -2.36 9.68 -7.88
CA LEU A 193 -2.17 9.62 -6.44
C LEU A 193 -1.20 10.74 -6.04
N GLN A 194 -1.65 11.61 -5.14
CA GLN A 194 -0.85 12.72 -4.60
C GLN A 194 -0.04 12.32 -3.37
N ARG A 195 -0.18 11.05 -2.94
CA ARG A 195 0.53 10.48 -1.81
C ARG A 195 1.74 9.66 -2.27
N PRO A 196 2.79 9.57 -1.44
CA PRO A 196 3.86 8.61 -1.62
C PRO A 196 3.34 7.20 -1.95
N LEU A 197 3.92 6.61 -3.00
CA LEU A 197 3.63 5.26 -3.46
C LEU A 197 4.90 4.42 -3.35
N SER A 198 4.82 3.33 -2.62
CA SER A 198 5.88 2.33 -2.50
C SER A 198 5.42 1.03 -3.14
N PHE A 199 6.34 0.31 -3.77
CA PHE A 199 6.06 -1.01 -4.33
C PHE A 199 6.75 -2.08 -3.50
N ARG A 200 6.02 -3.14 -3.21
CA ARG A 200 6.54 -4.38 -2.66
C ARG A 200 6.34 -5.47 -3.69
N VAL A 201 7.38 -6.26 -3.92
CA VAL A 201 7.31 -7.41 -4.83
C VAL A 201 6.95 -8.64 -4.02
N ARG A 202 5.77 -9.20 -4.27
CA ARG A 202 5.33 -10.47 -3.69
C ARG A 202 6.16 -11.60 -4.29
N LYS A 203 7.13 -12.12 -3.54
CA LYS A 203 7.86 -13.34 -3.95
C LYS A 203 6.88 -14.51 -3.88
N ARG A 204 6.66 -15.16 -5.03
CA ARG A 204 5.91 -16.42 -5.13
C ARG A 204 6.73 -17.58 -4.56
#